data_AF-A0A124HSL5-F1
#
_entry.id   AF-A0A124HSL5-F1
#
_cell.length_a   1.000
_cell.length_b   1.000
_cell.length_c   1.000
_cell.angle_alpha   90.00
_cell.angle_beta   90.00
_cell.angle_gamma   90.00
#
_symmetry.space_group_name_H-M   'P 1'
#
loop_
_entity.id
_entity.type
_entity.pdbx_description
1 polymer ?
#
loop_
_entity_poly.entity_id
_entity_poly.type
_entity_poly.pdbx_seq_one_letter_code
_entity_poly.pdbx_strand_id
1 'polypeptide(L)'
;MHAMQYEITLPADYDMDVIRDRVARRGHLLDAWDGLGLKAYLVRERGTHGSPVHQYAPFYLWNTTQGMNAFLWGPGFRGLSDDFGRPVVRQWSGLAYEPGAAGGSAGAGARFALRRRQPVPDGAALGDLMGEVVAGTGRLAREDGAVLAAAAVDTARWEVVHFSLWEHDAPKAEGDLFQVLHLSAPGLAALPRGRQW
;
A
#
# COMPACT_ATOMS: atom_id res chain seq x y z
N MET A 1 -4.98 5.08 12.07
CA MET A 1 -4.53 4.94 10.67
C MET A 1 -5.57 4.15 9.87
N HIS A 2 -5.82 4.52 8.62
CA HIS A 2 -6.61 3.71 7.67
C HIS A 2 -5.76 3.31 6.48
N ALA A 3 -5.93 2.08 5.98
CA ALA A 3 -5.31 1.66 4.73
C ALA A 3 -6.36 1.60 3.61
N MET A 4 -5.95 1.90 2.39
CA MET A 4 -6.85 1.90 1.24
C MET A 4 -6.11 1.43 -0.01
N GLN A 5 -6.77 0.62 -0.84
CA GLN A 5 -6.26 0.22 -2.14
C GLN A 5 -7.40 -0.01 -3.12
N TYR A 6 -7.16 0.34 -4.38
CA TYR A 6 -7.97 -0.13 -5.51
C TYR A 6 -7.03 -0.75 -6.54
N GLU A 7 -7.54 -1.69 -7.31
CA GLU A 7 -6.79 -2.45 -8.30
C GLU A 7 -7.47 -2.30 -9.66
N ILE A 8 -6.70 -1.88 -10.66
CA ILE A 8 -7.13 -1.78 -12.05
C ILE A 8 -6.34 -2.82 -12.83
N THR A 9 -6.99 -3.94 -13.13
CA THR A 9 -6.42 -4.98 -14.00
C THR A 9 -6.58 -4.54 -15.45
N LEU A 10 -5.49 -4.56 -16.20
CA LEU A 10 -5.40 -4.07 -17.57
C LEU A 10 -5.33 -5.26 -18.54
N PRO A 11 -5.69 -5.06 -19.83
CA PRO A 11 -5.51 -6.08 -20.87
C PRO A 11 -4.08 -6.65 -20.90
N ALA A 12 -3.96 -7.91 -21.32
CA ALA A 12 -2.68 -8.62 -21.34
C ALA A 12 -1.67 -8.03 -22.36
N ASP A 13 -2.16 -7.26 -23.32
CA ASP A 13 -1.41 -6.55 -24.37
C ASP A 13 -1.39 -5.03 -24.16
N TYR A 14 -1.85 -4.56 -22.99
CA TYR A 14 -1.86 -3.14 -22.66
C TYR A 14 -0.43 -2.60 -22.56
N ASP A 15 -0.18 -1.47 -23.21
CA ASP A 15 1.10 -0.76 -23.10
C ASP A 15 1.24 -0.13 -21.71
N MET A 16 2.06 -0.76 -20.87
CA MET A 16 2.28 -0.33 -19.49
C MET A 16 3.04 1.00 -19.38
N ASP A 17 3.71 1.46 -20.43
CA ASP A 17 4.36 2.77 -20.45
C ASP A 17 3.33 3.90 -20.32
N VAL A 18 2.09 3.69 -20.78
CA VAL A 18 0.98 4.64 -20.57
C VAL A 18 0.72 4.88 -19.08
N ILE A 19 0.81 3.85 -18.23
CA ILE A 19 0.67 3.99 -16.78
C ILE A 19 1.91 4.66 -16.19
N ARG A 20 3.10 4.27 -16.63
CA ARG A 20 4.37 4.86 -16.16
C ARG A 20 4.43 6.35 -16.43
N ASP A 21 4.09 6.78 -17.64
CA ASP A 21 4.00 8.18 -18.06
C ASP A 21 2.94 8.96 -17.28
N ARG A 22 1.79 8.32 -17.01
CA ARG A 22 0.75 8.90 -16.17
C ARG A 22 1.28 9.19 -14.77
N VAL A 23 1.96 8.24 -14.14
CA VAL A 23 2.52 8.42 -12.80
C VAL A 23 3.64 9.45 -12.81
N ALA A 24 4.53 9.45 -13.81
CA ALA A 24 5.56 10.47 -13.93
C ALA A 24 4.98 11.89 -13.98
N ARG A 25 3.87 12.09 -14.71
CA ARG A 25 3.21 13.41 -14.84
C ARG A 25 2.36 13.81 -13.63
N ARG A 26 1.75 12.85 -12.93
CA ARG A 26 0.72 13.14 -11.90
C ARG A 26 1.11 12.72 -10.48
N GLY A 27 2.19 11.95 -10.32
CA GLY A 27 2.60 11.37 -9.05
C GLY A 27 2.78 12.42 -7.95
N HIS A 28 3.42 13.53 -8.33
CA HIS A 28 3.74 14.63 -7.43
C HIS A 28 2.52 15.39 -6.88
N LEU A 29 1.33 15.23 -7.48
CA LEU A 29 0.13 15.98 -7.07
C LEU A 29 -0.33 15.67 -5.64
N LEU A 30 0.15 14.58 -5.03
CA LEU A 30 -0.19 14.22 -3.65
C LEU A 30 1.00 14.33 -2.69
N ASP A 31 2.13 14.89 -3.12
CA ASP A 31 3.35 14.99 -2.31
C ASP A 31 3.22 15.93 -1.11
N ALA A 32 2.19 16.78 -1.10
CA ALA A 32 1.84 17.69 -0.02
C ALA A 32 0.36 17.55 0.42
N TRP A 33 -0.25 16.38 0.21
CA TRP A 33 -1.68 16.18 0.51
C TRP A 33 -1.94 16.06 2.02
N ASP A 34 -2.75 16.97 2.55
CA ASP A 34 -3.11 16.99 3.97
C ASP A 34 -3.85 15.72 4.40
N GLY A 35 -3.41 15.13 5.51
CA GLY A 35 -3.97 13.90 6.07
C GLY A 35 -3.54 12.61 5.36
N LEU A 36 -2.76 12.69 4.28
CA LEU A 36 -2.11 11.52 3.68
C LEU A 36 -0.86 11.14 4.49
N GLY A 37 -0.76 9.89 4.91
CA GLY A 37 0.47 9.34 5.45
C GLY A 37 1.44 9.01 4.32
N LEU A 38 1.02 8.07 3.47
CA LEU A 38 1.69 7.77 2.21
C LEU A 38 0.72 7.30 1.12
N LYS A 39 1.15 7.46 -0.13
CA LYS A 39 0.62 6.77 -1.30
C LYS A 39 1.77 6.20 -2.12
N ALA A 40 1.77 4.88 -2.28
CA ALA A 40 2.65 4.18 -3.21
C ALA A 40 1.92 3.95 -4.54
N TYR A 41 2.52 4.39 -5.64
CA TYR A 41 1.99 4.20 -6.99
C TYR A 41 2.52 2.87 -7.54
N LEU A 42 1.70 1.83 -7.49
CA LEU A 42 2.13 0.45 -7.71
C LEU A 42 1.72 -0.07 -9.07
N VAL A 43 2.63 -0.77 -9.74
CA VAL A 43 2.32 -1.58 -10.93
C VAL A 43 2.88 -2.98 -10.79
N ARG A 44 2.23 -3.94 -11.46
CA ARG A 44 2.82 -5.26 -11.74
C ARG A 44 2.48 -5.65 -13.17
N GLU A 45 3.36 -6.41 -13.79
CA GLU A 45 3.28 -6.71 -15.23
C GLU A 45 3.27 -8.20 -15.49
N ARG A 46 2.39 -8.64 -16.39
CA ARG A 46 2.26 -10.05 -16.72
C ARG A 46 3.61 -10.61 -17.19
N GLY A 47 4.04 -11.71 -16.59
CA GLY A 47 5.31 -12.36 -16.91
C GLY A 47 6.53 -11.79 -16.19
N THR A 48 6.38 -10.69 -15.46
CA THR A 48 7.46 -10.07 -14.67
C THR A 48 7.22 -10.32 -13.19
N HIS A 49 8.27 -10.72 -12.45
CA HIS A 49 8.22 -11.03 -11.01
C HIS A 49 7.04 -11.95 -10.60
N GLY A 50 6.68 -12.91 -11.46
CA GLY A 50 5.60 -13.86 -11.21
C GLY A 50 4.18 -13.30 -11.31
N SER A 51 3.98 -12.06 -11.76
CA SER A 51 2.64 -11.51 -11.92
C SER A 51 1.89 -12.18 -13.08
N PRO A 52 0.63 -12.63 -12.87
CA PRO A 52 -0.21 -13.21 -13.94
C PRO A 52 -0.90 -12.14 -14.79
N VAL A 53 -0.88 -10.86 -14.39
CA VAL A 53 -1.65 -9.78 -15.02
C VAL A 53 -0.84 -8.48 -15.13
N HIS A 54 -1.26 -7.60 -16.05
CA HIS A 54 -0.93 -6.18 -15.98
C HIS A 54 -1.90 -5.50 -15.02
N GLN A 55 -1.38 -4.71 -14.07
CA GLN A 55 -2.20 -4.06 -13.07
C GLN A 55 -1.58 -2.75 -12.57
N TYR A 56 -2.43 -1.74 -12.40
CA TYR A 56 -2.14 -0.51 -11.65
C TYR A 56 -2.91 -0.54 -10.33
N ALA A 57 -2.21 -0.49 -9.19
CA ALA A 57 -2.79 -0.83 -7.88
C ALA A 57 -2.30 0.07 -6.73
N PRO A 58 -2.47 1.40 -6.79
CA PRO A 58 -1.92 2.31 -5.80
C PRO A 58 -2.45 2.01 -4.39
N PHE A 59 -1.54 2.03 -3.42
CA PHE A 59 -1.79 1.72 -2.02
C PHE A 59 -1.60 2.95 -1.15
N TYR A 60 -2.45 3.13 -0.15
CA TYR A 60 -2.48 4.31 0.70
C TYR A 60 -2.46 3.93 2.17
N LEU A 61 -1.71 4.70 2.97
CA LEU A 61 -1.93 4.84 4.41
C LEU A 61 -2.36 6.27 4.71
N TRP A 62 -3.49 6.41 5.39
CA TRP A 62 -4.08 7.69 5.75
C TRP A 62 -3.89 7.98 7.23
N ASN A 63 -3.43 9.20 7.53
CA ASN A 63 -3.39 9.75 8.88
C ASN A 63 -4.80 10.10 9.36
N THR A 64 -5.63 10.66 8.48
CA THR A 64 -6.97 11.11 8.81
C THR A 64 -8.02 10.61 7.82
N THR A 65 -9.19 10.26 8.33
CA THR A 65 -10.37 9.94 7.52
C THR A 65 -10.81 11.15 6.69
N GLN A 66 -10.62 12.37 7.20
CA GLN A 66 -10.91 13.59 6.47
C GLN A 66 -10.05 13.74 5.20
N GLY A 67 -8.74 13.49 5.29
CA GLY A 67 -7.83 13.53 4.14
C GLY A 67 -8.18 12.47 3.09
N MET A 68 -8.54 11.27 3.54
CA MET A 68 -9.05 10.19 2.66
C MET A 68 -10.34 10.59 1.94
N ASN A 69 -11.31 11.15 2.67
CA ASN A 69 -12.59 11.58 2.10
C ASN A 69 -12.42 12.76 1.13
N ALA A 70 -11.53 13.70 1.43
CA ALA A 70 -11.19 14.79 0.53
C ALA A 70 -10.64 14.27 -0.81
N PHE A 71 -9.87 13.18 -0.78
CA PHE A 71 -9.38 12.54 -2.00
C PHE A 71 -10.52 11.83 -2.75
N LEU A 72 -11.29 10.96 -2.07
CA LEU A 72 -12.34 10.12 -2.68
C LEU A 72 -13.49 10.92 -3.28
N TRP A 73 -13.89 12.01 -2.62
CA TRP A 73 -15.04 12.83 -3.02
C TRP A 73 -14.64 14.11 -3.73
N GLY A 74 -13.33 14.33 -3.91
CA GLY A 74 -12.75 15.51 -4.53
C GLY A 74 -12.16 15.28 -5.92
N PRO A 75 -11.43 16.27 -6.45
CA PRO A 75 -10.83 16.19 -7.78
C PRO A 75 -9.76 15.09 -7.90
N GLY A 76 -9.13 14.70 -6.78
CA GLY A 76 -8.09 13.68 -6.76
C GLY A 76 -8.56 12.31 -7.28
N PHE A 77 -9.70 11.81 -6.80
CA PHE A 77 -10.26 10.54 -7.26
C PHE A 77 -11.10 10.67 -8.53
N ARG A 78 -11.65 11.87 -8.81
CA ARG A 78 -12.35 12.14 -10.08
C ARG A 78 -11.47 11.86 -11.29
N GLY A 79 -10.23 12.37 -11.30
CA GLY A 79 -9.32 12.14 -12.43
C GLY A 79 -8.88 10.68 -12.60
N LEU A 80 -8.97 9.85 -11.56
CA LEU A 80 -8.84 8.40 -11.71
C LEU A 80 -10.11 7.81 -12.32
N SER A 81 -11.27 8.22 -11.82
CA SER A 81 -12.56 7.69 -12.24
C SER A 81 -12.90 7.99 -13.70
N ASP A 82 -12.51 9.16 -14.18
CA ASP A 82 -12.70 9.57 -15.58
C ASP A 82 -11.84 8.71 -16.53
N ASP A 83 -10.65 8.28 -16.11
CA ASP A 83 -9.71 7.53 -16.94
C ASP A 83 -9.93 6.00 -16.88
N PHE A 84 -10.39 5.46 -15.75
CA PHE A 84 -10.49 4.01 -15.51
C PHE A 84 -11.88 3.51 -15.10
N GLY A 85 -12.89 4.38 -15.08
CA GLY A 85 -14.16 4.11 -14.42
C GLY A 85 -14.01 4.07 -12.89
N ARG A 86 -15.04 3.60 -12.18
CA ARG A 86 -15.04 3.58 -10.71
C ARG A 86 -14.65 2.19 -10.17
N PRO A 87 -13.37 1.94 -9.81
CA PRO A 87 -12.95 0.65 -9.28
C PRO A 87 -13.52 0.41 -7.87
N VAL A 88 -13.52 -0.85 -7.45
CA VAL A 88 -13.79 -1.20 -6.05
C VAL A 88 -12.64 -0.66 -5.19
N VAL A 89 -12.96 0.30 -4.32
CA VAL A 89 -12.03 0.83 -3.32
C VAL A 89 -12.14 -0.03 -2.07
N ARG A 90 -11.08 -0.79 -1.77
CA ARG A 90 -10.95 -1.51 -0.51
C ARG A 90 -10.40 -0.58 0.56
N GLN A 91 -10.99 -0.63 1.75
CA GLN A 91 -10.58 0.12 2.92
C GLN A 91 -10.41 -0.84 4.09
N TRP A 92 -9.36 -0.62 4.87
CA TRP A 92 -9.00 -1.48 5.98
C TRP A 92 -8.68 -0.65 7.22
N SER A 93 -9.02 -1.20 8.39
CA SER A 93 -8.62 -0.63 9.67
C SER A 93 -7.14 -0.94 9.91
N GLY A 94 -6.32 0.08 10.17
CA GLY A 94 -4.89 -0.10 10.43
C GLY A 94 -4.62 -0.80 11.75
N LEU A 95 -3.72 -1.79 11.74
CA LEU A 95 -3.27 -2.53 12.93
C LEU A 95 -1.89 -2.10 13.40
N ALA A 96 -0.97 -1.88 12.46
CA ALA A 96 0.41 -1.48 12.74
C ALA A 96 1.04 -0.75 11.56
N TYR A 97 1.99 0.12 11.88
CA TYR A 97 2.95 0.71 10.96
C TYR A 97 4.32 0.74 11.64
N GLU A 98 5.36 0.33 10.93
CA GLU A 98 6.74 0.37 11.38
C GLU A 98 7.66 0.88 10.26
N PRO A 99 8.44 1.95 10.48
CA PRO A 99 9.50 2.34 9.56
C PRO A 99 10.59 1.27 9.55
N GLY A 100 11.12 0.99 8.37
CA GLY A 100 12.23 0.08 8.19
C GLY A 100 13.58 0.77 8.28
N ALA A 101 14.65 -0.02 8.44
CA ALA A 101 16.01 0.50 8.57
C ALA A 101 16.49 1.24 7.30
N ALA A 102 16.02 0.81 6.13
CA ALA A 102 16.28 1.49 4.85
C ALA A 102 15.33 2.68 4.59
N GLY A 103 14.40 2.96 5.50
CA GLY A 103 13.32 3.93 5.32
C GLY A 103 13.74 5.40 5.14
N GLY A 104 14.97 5.75 5.56
CA GLY A 104 15.54 7.09 5.44
C GLY A 104 14.58 8.22 5.84
N SER A 105 14.75 9.40 5.23
CA SER A 105 13.71 10.43 5.27
C SER A 105 12.65 10.15 4.20
N ALA A 106 11.38 10.20 4.60
CA ALA A 106 10.21 10.11 3.71
C ALA A 106 10.09 8.84 2.84
N GLY A 107 10.71 7.71 3.22
CA GLY A 107 10.61 6.47 2.45
C GLY A 107 11.45 6.47 1.17
N ALA A 108 12.50 7.29 1.12
CA ALA A 108 13.47 7.29 0.03
C ALA A 108 13.97 5.86 -0.24
N GLY A 109 14.11 5.48 -1.51
CA GLY A 109 14.60 4.16 -1.91
C GLY A 109 13.51 3.09 -2.11
N ALA A 110 12.24 3.36 -1.79
CA ALA A 110 11.15 2.42 -2.10
C ALA A 110 11.01 2.16 -3.62
N ARG A 111 11.42 0.98 -4.06
CA ARG A 111 11.37 0.54 -5.47
C ARG A 111 10.38 -0.60 -5.68
N PHE A 112 10.13 -1.38 -4.64
CA PHE A 112 9.21 -2.51 -4.67
C PHE A 112 8.23 -2.46 -3.51
N ALA A 113 7.06 -3.02 -3.71
CA ALA A 113 6.06 -3.22 -2.68
C ALA A 113 5.61 -4.67 -2.67
N LEU A 114 5.47 -5.25 -1.48
CA LEU A 114 4.89 -6.58 -1.31
C LEU A 114 3.58 -6.44 -0.56
N ARG A 115 2.53 -7.06 -1.09
CA ARG A 115 1.25 -7.20 -0.40
C ARG A 115 0.88 -8.67 -0.22
N ARG A 116 0.57 -9.07 1.01
CA ARG A 116 0.00 -10.37 1.32
C ARG A 116 -1.36 -10.19 1.97
N ARG A 117 -2.30 -11.03 1.58
CA ARG A 117 -3.63 -11.14 2.19
C ARG A 117 -3.74 -12.51 2.83
N GLN A 118 -4.19 -12.57 4.08
CA GLN A 118 -4.32 -13.82 4.82
C GLN A 118 -5.67 -13.86 5.53
N PRO A 119 -6.50 -14.90 5.31
CA PRO A 119 -7.71 -15.10 6.10
C PRO A 119 -7.39 -15.22 7.59
N VAL A 120 -8.25 -14.64 8.41
CA VAL A 120 -8.28 -14.88 9.86
C VAL A 120 -8.92 -16.26 10.08
N PRO A 121 -8.24 -17.20 10.76
CA PRO A 121 -8.80 -18.52 11.02
C PRO A 121 -10.06 -18.46 11.90
N ASP A 122 -11.03 -19.31 11.59
CA ASP A 122 -12.22 -19.48 12.44
C ASP A 122 -11.82 -19.92 13.86
N GLY A 123 -12.46 -19.34 14.87
CA GLY A 123 -12.20 -19.65 16.27
C GLY A 123 -10.89 -19.08 16.82
N ALA A 124 -10.14 -18.28 16.05
CA ALA A 124 -8.93 -17.63 16.54
C ALA A 124 -9.26 -16.64 17.68
N ALA A 125 -8.42 -16.62 18.72
CA ALA A 125 -8.42 -15.57 19.73
C ALA A 125 -7.93 -14.26 19.08
N LEU A 126 -8.86 -13.39 18.67
CA LEU A 126 -8.56 -12.22 17.83
C LEU A 126 -7.50 -11.30 18.44
N GLY A 127 -7.53 -11.07 19.76
CA GLY A 127 -6.55 -10.21 20.43
C GLY A 127 -5.12 -10.73 20.31
N ASP A 128 -4.93 -12.03 20.52
CA ASP A 128 -3.63 -12.69 20.42
C ASP A 128 -3.16 -12.72 18.96
N LEU A 129 -4.04 -13.11 18.03
CA LEU A 129 -3.73 -13.13 16.60
C LEU A 129 -3.28 -11.76 16.09
N MET A 130 -4.02 -10.69 16.43
CA MET A 130 -3.65 -9.34 16.01
C MET A 130 -2.39 -8.86 16.72
N GLY A 131 -2.14 -9.30 17.96
CA GLY A 131 -0.86 -9.14 18.63
C GLY A 131 0.31 -9.70 17.81
N GLU A 132 0.15 -10.90 17.26
CA GLU A 132 1.20 -11.52 16.43
C GLU A 132 1.35 -10.90 15.05
N VAL A 133 0.26 -10.40 14.46
CA VAL A 133 0.31 -9.60 13.23
C VAL A 133 1.13 -8.32 13.46
N VAL A 134 0.91 -7.62 14.57
CA VAL A 134 1.68 -6.42 14.94
C VAL A 134 3.15 -6.77 15.16
N ALA A 135 3.45 -7.81 15.93
CA ALA A 135 4.83 -8.26 16.19
C ALA A 135 5.54 -8.69 14.90
N GLY A 136 4.84 -9.41 14.02
CA GLY A 136 5.34 -9.82 12.71
C GLY A 136 5.63 -8.64 11.78
N THR A 137 4.79 -7.60 11.81
CA THR A 137 5.02 -6.35 11.06
C THR A 137 6.31 -5.68 11.50
N GLY A 138 6.56 -5.62 12.81
CA GLY A 138 7.82 -5.10 13.34
C GLY A 138 9.04 -5.96 12.98
N ARG A 139 8.91 -7.29 12.92
CA ARG A 139 10.00 -8.15 12.44
C ARG A 139 10.30 -7.88 10.97
N LEU A 140 9.27 -7.80 10.13
CA LEU A 140 9.41 -7.53 8.70
C LEU A 140 10.08 -6.18 8.42
N ALA A 141 9.72 -5.12 9.15
CA ALA A 141 10.35 -3.80 9.00
C ALA A 141 11.85 -3.80 9.35
N ARG A 142 12.34 -4.76 10.15
CA ARG A 142 13.76 -4.87 10.51
C ARG A 142 14.57 -5.69 9.51
N GLU A 143 13.94 -6.31 8.52
CA GLU A 143 14.66 -7.02 7.49
C GLU A 143 15.50 -6.05 6.64
N ASP A 144 16.64 -6.56 6.17
CA ASP A 144 17.52 -5.83 5.27
C ASP A 144 16.77 -5.43 3.99
N GLY A 145 16.97 -4.17 3.56
CA GLY A 145 16.27 -3.57 2.42
C GLY A 145 14.80 -3.17 2.67
N ALA A 146 14.23 -3.41 3.86
CA ALA A 146 12.88 -2.95 4.20
C ALA A 146 12.86 -1.43 4.44
N VAL A 147 12.02 -0.72 3.69
CA VAL A 147 11.77 0.73 3.82
C VAL A 147 10.69 0.98 4.88
N LEU A 148 9.61 0.18 4.87
CA LEU A 148 8.58 0.16 5.89
C LEU A 148 7.74 -1.12 5.82
N ALA A 149 7.03 -1.42 6.90
CA ALA A 149 5.97 -2.41 6.92
C ALA A 149 4.71 -1.87 7.60
N ALA A 150 3.55 -2.34 7.17
CA ALA A 150 2.26 -2.04 7.75
C ALA A 150 1.35 -3.27 7.71
N ALA A 151 0.42 -3.31 8.65
CA ALA A 151 -0.66 -4.29 8.68
C ALA A 151 -2.01 -3.58 8.86
N ALA A 152 -3.04 -4.13 8.23
CA ALA A 152 -4.42 -3.69 8.33
C ALA A 152 -5.36 -4.90 8.29
N VAL A 153 -6.63 -4.71 8.62
CA VAL A 153 -7.65 -5.77 8.62
C VAL A 153 -8.92 -5.36 7.88
N ASP A 154 -9.44 -6.27 7.07
CA ASP A 154 -10.81 -6.27 6.53
C ASP A 154 -11.70 -7.06 7.51
N THR A 155 -12.49 -6.37 8.33
CA THR A 155 -13.40 -7.03 9.27
C THR A 155 -14.68 -7.55 8.61
N ALA A 156 -14.97 -7.13 7.37
CA ALA A 156 -16.09 -7.69 6.61
C ALA A 156 -15.73 -9.04 5.99
N ARG A 157 -14.46 -9.22 5.58
CA ARG A 157 -13.95 -10.49 5.02
C ARG A 157 -13.14 -11.33 5.99
N TRP A 158 -12.87 -10.81 7.19
CA TRP A 158 -11.94 -11.40 8.14
C TRP A 158 -10.60 -11.75 7.48
N GLU A 159 -9.96 -10.73 6.90
CA GLU A 159 -8.69 -10.86 6.18
C GLU A 159 -7.68 -9.85 6.73
N VAL A 160 -6.47 -10.30 7.06
CA VAL A 160 -5.34 -9.43 7.37
C VAL A 160 -4.60 -9.09 6.08
N VAL A 161 -4.31 -7.80 5.91
CA VAL A 161 -3.48 -7.28 4.83
C VAL A 161 -2.14 -6.86 5.40
N HIS A 162 -1.08 -7.52 4.95
CA HIS A 162 0.29 -7.11 5.19
C HIS A 162 0.80 -6.36 3.98
N PHE A 163 1.43 -5.22 4.20
CA PHE A 163 2.01 -4.37 3.18
C PHE A 163 3.42 -3.97 3.58
N SER A 164 4.36 -3.94 2.64
CA SER A 164 5.73 -3.50 2.90
C SER A 164 6.34 -2.87 1.65
N LEU A 165 7.25 -1.91 1.86
CA LEU A 165 8.06 -1.30 0.80
C LEU A 165 9.52 -1.72 0.95
N TRP A 166 10.20 -1.90 -0.18
CA TRP A 166 11.55 -2.45 -0.24
C TRP A 166 12.41 -1.72 -1.27
N GLU A 167 13.73 -1.72 -1.05
CA GLU A 167 14.72 -1.20 -2.00
C GLU A 167 15.00 -2.16 -3.17
N HIS A 168 14.69 -3.45 -3.01
CA HIS A 168 14.97 -4.51 -3.98
C HIS A 168 13.78 -5.47 -4.17
N ASP A 169 13.83 -6.26 -5.24
CA ASP A 169 12.77 -7.18 -5.69
C ASP A 169 12.81 -8.56 -5.02
N ALA A 170 13.71 -8.77 -4.06
CA ALA A 170 13.81 -10.00 -3.27
C ALA A 170 13.32 -9.79 -1.82
N PRO A 171 12.04 -9.44 -1.58
CA PRO A 171 11.54 -9.32 -0.21
C PRO A 171 11.56 -10.68 0.47
N LYS A 172 11.83 -10.69 1.78
CA LYS A 172 11.90 -11.92 2.59
C LYS A 172 10.52 -12.39 3.07
N ALA A 173 9.51 -12.21 2.24
CA ALA A 173 8.13 -12.59 2.53
C ALA A 173 7.37 -12.92 1.23
N GLU A 174 6.33 -13.74 1.36
CA GLU A 174 5.46 -14.12 0.24
C GLU A 174 4.33 -13.09 0.01
N GLY A 175 3.93 -12.92 -1.25
CA GLY A 175 2.81 -12.05 -1.60
C GLY A 175 2.85 -11.61 -3.06
N ASP A 176 1.92 -10.71 -3.40
CA ASP A 176 1.91 -10.01 -4.67
C ASP A 176 3.05 -8.96 -4.67
N LEU A 177 4.03 -9.10 -5.57
CA LEU A 177 5.10 -8.12 -5.75
C LEU A 177 4.72 -7.06 -6.78
N PHE A 178 4.99 -5.80 -6.45
CA PHE A 178 4.75 -4.64 -7.31
C PHE A 178 6.02 -3.81 -7.42
N GLN A 179 6.19 -3.13 -8.55
CA GLN A 179 7.11 -2.02 -8.70
C GLN A 179 6.47 -0.73 -8.18
N VAL A 180 7.25 0.09 -7.49
CA VAL A 180 6.87 1.42 -7.01
C VAL A 180 7.35 2.45 -8.02
N LEU A 181 6.41 3.12 -8.68
CA LEU A 181 6.71 4.15 -9.68
C LEU A 181 6.91 5.54 -9.07
N HIS A 182 6.23 5.81 -7.95
CA HIS A 182 6.32 7.04 -7.18
C HIS A 182 5.86 6.78 -5.75
N LEU A 183 6.38 7.56 -4.79
CA LEU A 183 5.94 7.55 -3.40
C LEU A 183 5.65 9.00 -2.97
N SER A 184 4.38 9.30 -2.71
CA SER A 184 4.00 10.53 -2.00
C SER A 184 3.94 10.21 -0.52
N ALA A 185 4.75 10.86 0.32
CA ALA A 185 4.85 10.54 1.74
C ALA A 185 4.76 11.78 2.67
N PRO A 186 3.82 12.73 2.45
CA PRO A 186 3.78 14.01 3.18
C PRO A 186 3.62 13.87 4.69
N GLY A 187 2.94 12.82 5.14
CA GLY A 187 2.62 12.60 6.55
C GLY A 187 3.18 11.31 7.11
N LEU A 188 4.21 10.72 6.49
CA LEU A 188 4.75 9.42 6.88
C LEU A 188 5.22 9.40 8.35
N ALA A 189 5.86 10.48 8.79
CA ALA A 189 6.34 10.64 10.17
C ALA A 189 5.20 10.79 11.19
N ALA A 190 3.99 11.16 10.74
CA ALA A 190 2.82 11.31 11.60
C ALA A 190 1.95 10.04 11.68
N LEU A 191 2.32 8.97 10.96
CA LEU A 191 1.62 7.70 11.09
C LEU A 191 1.87 7.10 12.48
N PRO A 192 0.81 6.69 13.21
CA PRO A 192 0.96 6.08 14.52
C PRO A 192 1.67 4.73 14.38
N ARG A 193 2.72 4.54 15.19
CA ARG A 193 3.54 3.32 15.18
C ARG A 193 2.96 2.23 16.08
N GLY A 194 3.31 0.99 15.80
CA GLY A 194 2.94 -0.15 16.65
C GLY A 194 1.44 -0.40 16.74
N ARG A 195 1.02 -1.03 17.84
CA ARG A 195 -0.37 -1.41 18.10
C ARG A 195 -1.29 -0.17 18.17
N GLN A 196 -2.46 -0.27 17.53
CA GLN A 196 -3.41 0.83 17.38
C GLN A 196 -4.64 0.75 18.33
N TRP A 197 -4.58 -0.09 19.36
CA TRP A 197 -5.60 -0.24 20.42
C TRP A 197 -4.94 -0.52 21.77
#